data_AF-A0A8G2BI16-F1
#
_entry.id   AF-A0A8G2BI16-F1
#
_cell.length_a   1.000
_cell.length_b   1.000
_cell.length_c   1.000
_cell.angle_alpha   90.00
_cell.angle_beta   90.00
_cell.angle_gamma   90.00
#
_symmetry.space_group_name_H-M   'P 1'
#
loop_
_entity.id
_entity.type
_entity.pdbx_description
1 polymer ?
#
loop_
_entity_poly.entity_id
_entity_poly.type
_entity_poly.pdbx_seq_one_letter_code
_entity_poly.pdbx_strand_id
1 'polypeptide(L)'
;MTGASDVRPIIVLTMGRSGSSMVAGCLALHGMWTGECRPADRHNPRGYFENLRINGALGDLYPGSIYRDLKPAPADQGWPSFVEAVKAQEGYVGGPWLVKTNAFAWPLWTPFDPVFVFVRRNIDAISASAKRHDPKAPNSPARWREIAQAHQVEMDGVRAAYGGFDIDSRRLADGDHDQLSAALEAVGLETDHDAVAAFTNPALLTH
;
A
#
# COMPACT_ATOMS: atom_id res chain seq x y z
N MET A 1 -8.51 -31.14 0.75
CA MET A 1 -8.94 -29.87 0.14
C MET A 1 -7.69 -29.18 -0.36
N THR A 2 -7.41 -29.29 -1.65
CA THR A 2 -6.18 -28.82 -2.30
C THR A 2 -6.62 -28.14 -3.59
N GLY A 3 -6.27 -26.86 -3.77
CA GLY A 3 -6.47 -26.18 -5.04
C GLY A 3 -6.96 -24.74 -4.97
N ALA A 4 -6.52 -23.94 -4.00
CA ALA A 4 -6.35 -22.51 -4.26
C ALA A 4 -4.87 -22.37 -4.64
N SER A 5 -4.57 -21.80 -5.80
CA SER A 5 -3.18 -21.51 -6.20
C SER A 5 -2.51 -20.70 -5.10
N ASP A 6 -1.38 -21.18 -4.58
CA ASP A 6 -0.50 -20.56 -3.57
C ASP A 6 0.16 -19.25 -4.06
N VAL A 7 -0.63 -18.32 -4.60
CA VAL A 7 -0.09 -17.03 -5.01
C VAL A 7 -0.04 -16.13 -3.80
N ARG A 8 1.19 -15.91 -3.31
CA ARG A 8 1.48 -14.98 -2.22
C ARG A 8 0.98 -13.59 -2.60
N PRO A 9 0.16 -12.92 -1.77
CA PRO A 9 -0.27 -11.57 -2.08
C PRO A 9 0.87 -10.57 -1.97
N ILE A 10 0.72 -9.44 -2.68
CA ILE A 10 1.50 -8.25 -2.38
C ILE A 10 0.77 -7.39 -1.34
N ILE A 11 1.43 -7.12 -0.23
CA ILE A 11 0.93 -6.21 0.79
C ILE A 11 1.77 -4.93 0.74
N VAL A 12 1.16 -3.88 0.19
CA VAL A 12 1.78 -2.56 0.07
C VAL A 12 1.61 -1.81 1.38
N LEU A 13 2.66 -1.78 2.18
CA LEU A 13 2.75 -1.01 3.41
C LEU A 13 3.19 0.42 3.10
N THR A 14 2.46 1.37 3.68
CA THR A 14 2.67 2.77 3.34
C THR A 14 2.17 3.73 4.41
N MET A 15 2.34 5.03 4.15
CA MET A 15 1.62 6.10 4.81
C MET A 15 0.97 7.02 3.77
N GLY A 16 -0.07 7.76 4.15
CA GLY A 16 -0.80 8.62 3.21
C GLY A 16 0.06 9.79 2.73
N ARG A 17 0.10 10.04 1.41
CA ARG A 17 0.98 11.03 0.70
C ARG A 17 2.37 10.52 0.30
N SER A 18 2.63 9.23 0.37
CA SER A 18 3.92 8.61 0.00
C SER A 18 4.08 8.30 -1.48
N GLY A 19 3.05 8.52 -2.30
CA GLY A 19 3.02 8.00 -3.68
C GLY A 19 2.49 6.57 -3.80
N SER A 20 1.93 6.01 -2.74
CA SER A 20 1.46 4.62 -2.71
C SER A 20 0.34 4.27 -3.68
N SER A 21 -0.55 5.21 -4.01
CA SER A 21 -1.54 4.96 -5.07
C SER A 21 -0.89 4.76 -6.43
N MET A 22 0.21 5.47 -6.71
CA MET A 22 0.98 5.30 -7.94
C MET A 22 1.65 3.92 -7.96
N VAL A 23 2.31 3.54 -6.86
CA VAL A 23 2.95 2.21 -6.73
C VAL A 23 1.91 1.08 -6.85
N ALA A 24 0.83 1.14 -6.08
CA ALA A 24 -0.24 0.13 -6.12
C ALA A 24 -0.91 0.05 -7.49
N GLY A 25 -1.11 1.19 -8.16
CA GLY A 25 -1.63 1.22 -9.53
C GLY A 25 -0.68 0.56 -10.52
N CYS A 26 0.62 0.83 -10.44
CA CYS A 26 1.62 0.16 -11.28
C CYS A 26 1.61 -1.35 -11.06
N LEU A 27 1.52 -1.82 -9.82
CA LEU A 27 1.38 -3.25 -9.52
C LEU A 27 0.08 -3.85 -10.09
N ALA A 28 -1.04 -3.13 -9.94
CA ALA A 28 -2.35 -3.56 -10.46
C ALA A 28 -2.40 -3.68 -11.99
N LEU A 29 -1.64 -2.86 -12.74
CA LEU A 29 -1.54 -2.96 -14.20
C LEU A 29 -1.05 -4.33 -14.69
N HIS A 30 -0.32 -5.06 -13.83
CA HIS A 30 0.23 -6.38 -14.16
C HIS A 30 -0.73 -7.52 -13.79
N GLY A 31 -2.03 -7.24 -13.73
CA GLY A 31 -3.07 -8.24 -13.52
C GLY A 31 -3.34 -8.62 -12.06
N MET A 32 -2.80 -7.87 -11.10
CA MET A 32 -3.13 -8.11 -9.69
C MET A 32 -4.54 -7.64 -9.37
N TRP A 33 -5.34 -8.53 -8.78
CA TRP A 33 -6.64 -8.16 -8.25
C TRP A 33 -6.50 -7.22 -7.04
N THR A 34 -7.26 -6.13 -7.04
CA THR A 34 -7.30 -5.13 -5.95
C THR A 34 -8.66 -5.07 -5.25
N GLY A 35 -9.66 -5.75 -5.81
CA GLY A 35 -11.06 -5.65 -5.39
C GLY A 35 -11.68 -4.28 -5.63
N GLU A 36 -12.81 -4.01 -4.96
CA GLU A 36 -13.55 -2.75 -5.08
C GLU A 36 -12.78 -1.62 -4.40
N CYS A 37 -12.14 -0.78 -5.22
CA CYS A 37 -11.26 0.29 -4.72
C CYS A 37 -11.97 1.62 -4.60
N ARG A 38 -11.46 2.48 -3.70
CA ARG A 38 -11.85 3.89 -3.64
C ARG A 38 -11.68 4.55 -5.03
N PRO A 39 -12.72 5.19 -5.58
CA PRO A 39 -12.68 5.74 -6.93
C PRO A 39 -11.69 6.91 -7.05
N ALA A 40 -11.30 7.20 -8.29
CA ALA A 40 -10.48 8.35 -8.61
C ALA A 40 -11.21 9.67 -8.27
N ASP A 41 -10.43 10.70 -7.97
CA ASP A 41 -10.92 12.06 -7.79
C ASP A 41 -9.91 13.09 -8.32
N ARG A 42 -10.19 14.39 -8.14
CA ARG A 42 -9.31 15.47 -8.61
C ARG A 42 -7.91 15.45 -7.98
N HIS A 43 -7.74 14.81 -6.82
CA HIS A 43 -6.47 14.74 -6.09
C HIS A 43 -5.67 13.49 -6.44
N ASN A 44 -6.37 12.44 -6.89
CA ASN A 44 -5.76 11.21 -7.37
C ASN A 44 -6.55 10.68 -8.57
N PRO A 45 -6.33 11.25 -9.77
CA PRO A 45 -7.14 10.97 -10.96
C PRO A 45 -6.96 9.55 -11.51
N ARG A 46 -5.92 8.82 -11.07
CA ARG A 46 -5.66 7.44 -11.46
C ARG A 46 -6.26 6.40 -10.50
N GLY A 47 -6.92 6.83 -9.43
CA GLY A 47 -7.54 5.94 -8.43
C GLY A 47 -6.63 5.66 -7.24
N TYR A 48 -7.24 5.28 -6.10
CA TYR A 48 -6.52 5.10 -4.84
C TYR A 48 -5.98 3.69 -4.64
N PHE A 49 -6.57 2.68 -5.29
CA PHE A 49 -6.19 1.27 -5.12
C PHE A 49 -6.26 0.81 -3.64
N GLU A 50 -7.19 1.38 -2.89
CA GLU A 50 -7.52 0.99 -1.51
C GLU A 50 -8.82 0.21 -1.56
N ASN A 51 -8.78 -1.09 -1.27
CA ASN A 51 -9.98 -1.91 -1.18
C ASN A 51 -10.90 -1.35 -0.07
N LEU A 52 -12.12 -0.97 -0.43
CA LEU A 52 -13.03 -0.23 0.44
C LEU A 52 -13.45 -1.05 1.66
N ARG A 53 -13.75 -2.34 1.49
CA ARG A 53 -14.21 -3.20 2.58
C ARG A 53 -13.10 -3.53 3.56
N ILE A 54 -11.92 -3.86 3.03
CA ILE A 54 -10.74 -4.15 3.85
C ILE A 54 -10.33 -2.90 4.63
N ASN A 55 -10.23 -1.74 3.97
CA ASN A 55 -9.82 -0.51 4.63
C ASN A 55 -10.86 -0.01 5.64
N GLY A 56 -12.16 -0.22 5.37
CA GLY A 56 -13.24 0.04 6.33
C GLY A 56 -13.11 -0.82 7.59
N ALA A 57 -12.93 -2.13 7.43
CA ALA A 57 -12.74 -3.05 8.55
C ALA A 57 -11.48 -2.75 9.39
N LEU A 58 -10.39 -2.31 8.75
CA LEU A 58 -9.21 -1.83 9.49
C LEU A 58 -9.52 -0.58 10.34
N GLY A 59 -10.35 0.32 9.82
CA GLY A 59 -10.82 1.50 10.55
C GLY A 59 -11.66 1.14 11.78
N ASP A 60 -12.52 0.13 11.66
CA ASP A 60 -13.37 -0.35 12.75
C ASP A 60 -12.57 -1.15 13.79
N LEU A 61 -11.66 -2.02 13.35
CA LEU A 61 -10.81 -2.84 14.22
C LEU A 61 -9.78 -1.99 14.98
N TYR A 62 -9.28 -0.94 14.33
CA TYR A 62 -8.18 -0.13 14.84
C TYR A 62 -8.46 1.39 14.66
N PRO A 63 -9.44 1.95 15.42
CA PRO A 63 -9.94 3.30 15.18
C PRO A 63 -8.96 4.39 15.63
N GLY A 64 -8.52 5.19 14.66
CA GLY A 64 -7.71 6.39 14.86
C GLY A 64 -6.24 6.14 15.24
N SER A 65 -5.90 4.92 15.60
CA SER A 65 -4.56 4.50 16.04
C SER A 65 -3.49 4.62 14.95
N ILE A 66 -3.87 4.47 13.68
CA ILE A 66 -2.96 4.61 12.52
C ILE A 66 -2.30 6.00 12.42
N TYR A 67 -2.91 7.04 13.01
CA TYR A 67 -2.35 8.40 13.06
C TYR A 67 -2.17 8.95 14.48
N ARG A 68 -2.85 8.35 15.47
CA ARG A 68 -2.82 8.77 16.87
C ARG A 68 -1.80 7.97 17.68
N ASP A 69 -1.95 6.66 17.68
CA ASP A 69 -1.26 5.77 18.64
C ASP A 69 0.08 5.27 18.09
N LEU A 70 0.24 5.26 16.76
CA LEU A 70 1.49 4.92 16.05
C LEU A 70 2.09 3.57 16.51
N LYS A 71 1.20 2.58 16.67
CA LYS A 71 1.53 1.22 17.08
C LYS A 71 0.94 0.23 16.07
N PRO A 72 1.57 -0.94 15.88
CA PRO A 72 0.98 -2.00 15.08
C PRO A 72 -0.40 -2.42 15.59
N ALA A 73 -1.29 -2.74 14.66
CA ALA A 73 -2.55 -3.39 14.98
C ALA A 73 -2.28 -4.73 15.67
N PRO A 74 -3.07 -5.13 16.67
CA PRO A 74 -2.97 -6.48 17.21
C PRO A 74 -3.28 -7.49 16.09
N ALA A 75 -2.62 -8.65 16.13
CA ALA A 75 -3.02 -9.76 15.27
C ALA A 75 -4.46 -10.18 15.58
N ASP A 76 -5.21 -10.56 14.55
CA ASP A 76 -6.60 -11.00 14.66
C ASP A 76 -6.76 -12.33 13.90
N GLN A 77 -7.19 -13.36 14.62
CA GLN A 77 -7.39 -14.71 14.07
C GLN A 77 -8.58 -14.79 13.10
N GLY A 78 -9.53 -13.85 13.19
CA GLY A 78 -10.65 -13.73 12.26
C GLY A 78 -10.31 -13.00 10.96
N TRP A 79 -9.18 -12.28 10.92
CA TRP A 79 -8.79 -11.48 9.76
C TRP A 79 -8.63 -12.29 8.47
N PRO A 80 -7.98 -13.46 8.45
CA PRO A 80 -7.88 -14.26 7.23
C PRO A 80 -9.23 -14.64 6.64
N SER A 81 -10.15 -15.11 7.48
CA SER A 81 -11.50 -15.48 7.07
C SER A 81 -12.30 -14.29 6.53
N PHE A 82 -12.11 -13.10 7.10
CA PHE A 82 -12.73 -11.88 6.61
C PHE A 82 -12.24 -11.50 5.21
N VAL A 83 -10.92 -11.53 4.96
CA VAL A 83 -10.35 -11.21 3.64
C VAL A 83 -10.83 -12.21 2.58
N GLU A 84 -10.89 -13.50 2.90
CA GLU A 84 -11.42 -14.51 1.98
C GLU A 84 -12.91 -14.28 1.68
N ALA A 85 -13.70 -13.86 2.66
CA ALA A 85 -15.10 -13.49 2.44
C ALA A 85 -15.23 -12.26 1.52
N VAL A 86 -14.38 -11.24 1.69
CA VAL A 86 -14.33 -10.07 0.80
C VAL A 86 -13.99 -10.49 -0.63
N LYS A 87 -12.92 -11.28 -0.82
CA LYS A 87 -12.50 -11.82 -2.12
C LYS A 87 -13.66 -12.56 -2.81
N ALA A 88 -14.32 -13.47 -2.09
CA ALA A 88 -15.45 -14.22 -2.63
C ALA A 88 -16.62 -13.31 -3.02
N GLN A 89 -16.97 -12.34 -2.17
CA GLN A 89 -18.09 -11.42 -2.42
C GLN A 89 -17.81 -10.45 -3.58
N GLU A 90 -16.54 -10.13 -3.85
CA GLU A 90 -16.11 -9.25 -4.94
C GLU A 90 -15.75 -10.04 -6.22
N GLY A 91 -16.04 -11.34 -6.27
CA GLY A 91 -15.89 -12.15 -7.47
C GLY A 91 -14.44 -12.48 -7.82
N TYR A 92 -13.53 -12.53 -6.84
CA TYR A 92 -12.17 -12.98 -7.05
C TYR A 92 -12.15 -14.46 -7.48
N VAL A 93 -11.53 -14.73 -8.64
CA VAL A 93 -11.49 -16.07 -9.28
C VAL A 93 -10.14 -16.77 -9.16
N GLY A 94 -9.21 -16.21 -8.38
CA GLY A 94 -7.81 -16.68 -8.30
C GLY A 94 -6.83 -15.73 -9.02
N GLY A 95 -5.53 -16.05 -8.94
CA GLY A 95 -4.45 -15.25 -9.51
C GLY A 95 -3.63 -14.46 -8.47
N PRO A 96 -2.81 -13.49 -8.90
CA PRO A 96 -2.14 -12.57 -7.98
C PRO A 96 -3.13 -11.52 -7.49
N TRP A 97 -2.96 -11.10 -6.24
CA TRP A 97 -3.73 -10.02 -5.65
C TRP A 97 -2.85 -9.14 -4.77
N LEU A 98 -3.30 -7.91 -4.58
CA LEU A 98 -2.62 -6.96 -3.70
C LEU A 98 -3.60 -6.25 -2.79
N VAL A 99 -3.09 -5.81 -1.64
CA VAL A 99 -3.77 -4.84 -0.78
C VAL A 99 -2.82 -3.72 -0.43
N LYS A 100 -3.30 -2.49 -0.61
CA LYS A 100 -2.62 -1.29 -0.14
C LYS A 100 -3.17 -0.87 1.22
N THR A 101 -2.28 -0.75 2.21
CA THR A 101 -2.67 -0.46 3.60
C THR A 101 -1.60 0.34 4.34
N ASN A 102 -1.94 0.84 5.52
CA ASN A 102 -0.99 1.55 6.37
C ASN A 102 0.06 0.60 6.96
N ALA A 103 1.26 1.11 7.24
CA ALA A 103 2.37 0.30 7.74
C ALA A 103 2.06 -0.44 9.05
N PHE A 104 1.20 0.11 9.91
CA PHE A 104 0.85 -0.48 11.19
C PHE A 104 -0.11 -1.68 11.09
N ALA A 105 -0.73 -1.92 9.95
CA ALA A 105 -1.62 -3.07 9.77
C ALA A 105 -0.88 -4.38 9.47
N TRP A 106 0.46 -4.37 9.37
CA TRP A 106 1.26 -5.53 8.96
C TRP A 106 0.98 -6.83 9.73
N PRO A 107 0.70 -6.85 11.06
CA PRO A 107 0.53 -8.11 11.79
C PRO A 107 -0.64 -8.93 11.26
N LEU A 108 -1.70 -8.25 10.82
CA LEU A 108 -2.89 -8.86 10.23
C LEU A 108 -2.60 -9.60 8.93
N TRP A 109 -1.53 -9.23 8.22
CA TRP A 109 -1.20 -9.78 6.91
C TRP A 109 -0.24 -10.95 6.95
N THR A 110 0.45 -11.16 8.08
CA THR A 110 1.40 -12.29 8.24
C THR A 110 0.81 -13.68 7.97
N PRO A 111 -0.47 -14.00 8.27
CA PRO A 111 -1.02 -15.32 7.99
C PRO A 111 -1.08 -15.68 6.50
N PHE A 112 -0.93 -14.70 5.60
CA PHE A 112 -0.97 -14.92 4.15
C PHE A 112 0.40 -15.18 3.53
N ASP A 113 1.48 -15.20 4.33
CA ASP A 113 2.87 -15.23 3.84
C ASP A 113 3.10 -14.25 2.67
N PRO A 114 2.88 -12.93 2.88
CA PRO A 114 2.85 -11.98 1.79
C PRO A 114 4.25 -11.62 1.28
N VAL A 115 4.31 -11.14 0.04
CA VAL A 115 5.42 -10.29 -0.42
C VAL A 115 5.13 -8.86 0.04
N PHE A 116 5.90 -8.37 1.00
CA PHE A 116 5.78 -6.99 1.45
C PHE A 116 6.43 -6.02 0.46
N VAL A 117 5.72 -4.93 0.17
CA VAL A 117 6.22 -3.77 -0.57
C VAL A 117 6.14 -2.54 0.31
N PHE A 118 7.26 -1.85 0.51
CA PHE A 118 7.36 -0.67 1.36
C PHE A 118 7.48 0.57 0.48
N VAL A 119 6.46 1.43 0.50
CA VAL A 119 6.49 2.66 -0.31
C VAL A 119 7.27 3.74 0.42
N ARG A 120 8.44 4.08 -0.14
CA ARG A 120 9.37 5.07 0.42
C ARG A 120 9.21 6.42 -0.25
N ARG A 121 9.36 7.46 0.57
CA ARG A 121 9.37 8.86 0.15
C ARG A 121 10.02 9.72 1.23
N ASN A 122 10.72 10.79 0.84
CA ASN A 122 11.27 11.75 1.78
C ASN A 122 10.20 12.31 2.76
N ILE A 123 10.52 12.32 4.06
CA ILE A 123 9.60 12.70 5.14
C ILE A 123 9.16 14.16 5.05
N ASP A 124 10.05 15.07 4.65
CA ASP A 124 9.68 16.48 4.45
C ASP A 124 8.72 16.65 3.28
N ALA A 125 8.94 15.91 2.18
CA ALA A 125 8.04 15.91 1.03
C ALA A 125 6.65 15.39 1.41
N ILE A 126 6.58 14.35 2.24
CA ILE A 126 5.34 13.83 2.81
C ILE A 126 4.62 14.90 3.63
N SER A 127 5.31 15.51 4.61
CA SER A 127 4.73 16.51 5.52
C SER A 127 4.22 17.72 4.75
N ALA A 128 4.98 18.19 3.75
CA ALA A 128 4.57 19.29 2.88
C ALA A 128 3.31 18.94 2.05
N SER A 129 3.24 17.72 1.50
CA SER A 129 2.07 17.26 0.74
C SER A 129 0.82 17.11 1.62
N ALA A 130 0.97 16.59 2.84
CA ALA A 130 -0.13 16.44 3.78
C ALA A 130 -0.77 17.79 4.14
N LYS A 131 0.05 18.80 4.45
CA LYS A 131 -0.43 20.16 4.75
C LYS A 131 -1.19 20.81 3.60
N ARG A 132 -0.79 20.55 2.35
CA ARG A 132 -1.48 21.11 1.16
C ARG A 132 -2.83 20.46 0.92
N HIS A 133 -2.90 19.14 1.13
CA HIS A 133 -4.09 18.36 0.82
C HIS A 133 -5.18 18.50 1.89
N ASP A 134 -4.79 18.62 3.15
CA ASP A 134 -5.72 18.95 4.25
C ASP A 134 -5.15 20.08 5.12
N PRO A 135 -5.30 21.36 4.69
CA PRO A 135 -4.82 22.51 5.45
C PRO A 135 -5.49 22.69 6.81
N LYS A 136 -6.65 22.04 7.02
CA LYS A 136 -7.41 22.06 8.27
C LYS A 136 -7.15 20.82 9.13
N ALA A 137 -6.30 19.91 8.68
CA ALA A 137 -5.90 18.74 9.47
C ALA A 137 -5.40 19.22 10.83
N PRO A 138 -5.81 18.56 11.93
CA PRO A 138 -5.40 18.95 13.29
C PRO A 138 -3.89 18.78 13.51
N ASN A 139 -3.20 18.06 12.63
CA ASN A 139 -1.80 17.74 12.74
C ASN A 139 -0.91 18.91 12.26
N SER A 140 -0.04 19.37 13.15
CA SER A 140 1.04 20.30 12.79
C SER A 140 2.02 19.65 11.80
N PRO A 141 2.82 20.43 11.05
CA PRO A 141 3.88 19.89 10.20
C PRO A 141 4.86 18.98 10.96
N ALA A 142 5.14 19.29 12.23
CA ALA A 142 5.95 18.44 13.10
C ALA A 142 5.28 17.09 13.38
N ARG A 143 3.97 17.10 13.67
CA ARG A 143 3.20 15.86 13.85
C ARG A 143 3.16 15.02 12.58
N TRP A 144 3.03 15.62 11.40
CA TRP A 144 3.11 14.87 10.14
C TRP A 144 4.47 14.22 9.92
N ARG A 145 5.59 14.88 10.30
CA ARG A 145 6.91 14.27 10.24
C ARG A 145 7.04 13.09 11.20
N GLU A 146 6.54 13.25 12.43
CA GLU A 146 6.52 12.17 13.43
C GLU A 146 5.74 10.95 12.91
N ILE A 147 4.54 11.16 12.38
CA ILE A 147 3.71 10.10 11.78
C ILE A 147 4.47 9.42 10.63
N ALA A 148 5.05 10.19 9.70
CA ALA A 148 5.77 9.66 8.55
C ALA A 148 7.01 8.87 8.98
N GLN A 149 7.77 9.38 9.96
CA GLN A 149 8.92 8.70 10.54
C GLN A 149 8.51 7.38 11.20
N ALA A 150 7.43 7.38 11.98
CA ALA A 150 6.94 6.18 12.66
C ALA A 150 6.53 5.09 11.65
N HIS A 151 5.87 5.46 10.55
CA HIS A 151 5.59 4.50 9.47
C HIS A 151 6.86 3.95 8.81
N GLN A 152 7.89 4.78 8.59
CA GLN A 152 9.15 4.29 8.01
C GLN A 152 9.90 3.36 8.96
N VAL A 153 9.94 3.69 10.26
CA VAL A 153 10.50 2.81 11.29
C VAL A 153 9.76 1.47 11.32
N GLU A 154 8.43 1.50 11.23
CA GLU A 154 7.64 0.27 11.19
C GLU A 154 7.94 -0.56 9.93
N MET A 155 7.99 0.07 8.76
CA MET A 155 8.36 -0.61 7.51
C MET A 155 9.78 -1.19 7.58
N ASP A 156 10.73 -0.51 8.22
CA ASP A 156 12.09 -1.02 8.42
C ASP A 156 12.10 -2.25 9.34
N GLY A 157 11.30 -2.22 10.42
CA GLY A 157 11.12 -3.36 11.32
C GLY A 157 10.52 -4.58 10.60
N VAL A 158 9.46 -4.37 9.81
CA VAL A 158 8.85 -5.44 9.01
C VAL A 158 9.84 -5.98 7.97
N ARG A 159 10.57 -5.11 7.27
CA ARG A 159 11.59 -5.51 6.30
C ARG A 159 12.68 -6.36 6.94
N ALA A 160 13.14 -5.99 8.14
CA ALA A 160 14.16 -6.75 8.87
C ALA A 160 13.64 -8.13 9.33
N ALA A 161 12.37 -8.23 9.71
CA ALA A 161 11.77 -9.45 10.23
C ALA A 161 11.28 -10.43 9.14
N TYR A 162 10.77 -9.90 8.02
CA TYR A 162 10.05 -10.69 7.00
C TYR A 162 10.58 -10.51 5.57
N GLY A 163 11.56 -9.62 5.36
CA GLY A 163 12.02 -9.26 4.02
C GLY A 163 11.03 -8.36 3.27
N GLY A 164 11.16 -8.30 1.94
CA GLY A 164 10.32 -7.49 1.05
C GLY A 164 11.10 -6.43 0.28
N PHE A 165 10.37 -5.58 -0.45
CA PHE A 165 10.92 -4.68 -1.45
C PHE A 165 10.60 -3.22 -1.12
N ASP A 166 11.62 -2.37 -1.06
CA ASP A 166 11.42 -0.94 -1.01
C ASP A 166 11.17 -0.41 -2.41
N ILE A 167 10.12 0.39 -2.58
CA ILE A 167 9.87 1.16 -3.80
C ILE A 167 9.90 2.65 -3.43
N ASP A 168 10.94 3.35 -3.87
CA ASP A 168 10.99 4.80 -3.76
C ASP A 168 10.06 5.40 -4.84
N SER A 169 8.99 6.04 -4.37
CA SER A 169 7.99 6.64 -5.24
C SER A 169 8.57 7.70 -6.18
N ARG A 170 9.65 8.39 -5.79
CA ARG A 170 10.28 9.40 -6.63
C ARG A 170 11.10 8.74 -7.74
N ARG A 171 11.91 7.73 -7.41
CA ARG A 171 12.63 6.93 -8.42
C ARG A 171 11.67 6.34 -9.46
N LEU A 172 10.58 5.73 -8.99
CA LEU A 172 9.54 5.18 -9.88
C LEU A 172 8.94 6.26 -10.79
N ALA A 173 8.61 7.44 -10.26
CA ALA A 173 8.12 8.53 -11.09
C ALA A 173 9.15 9.03 -12.11
N ASP A 174 10.43 9.01 -11.76
CA ASP A 174 11.53 9.45 -12.61
C ASP A 174 11.95 8.39 -13.65
N GLY A 175 11.23 7.27 -13.75
CA GLY A 175 11.42 6.23 -14.77
C GLY A 175 12.34 5.08 -14.35
N ASP A 176 12.79 5.05 -13.09
CA ASP A 176 13.55 3.95 -12.53
C ASP A 176 12.58 2.88 -12.00
N HIS A 177 12.43 1.80 -12.77
CA HIS A 177 11.45 0.75 -12.53
C HIS A 177 12.06 -0.48 -11.82
N ASP A 178 13.36 -0.49 -11.53
CA ASP A 178 14.06 -1.70 -11.03
C ASP A 178 13.45 -2.23 -9.73
N GLN A 179 13.08 -1.33 -8.82
CA GLN A 179 12.45 -1.68 -7.55
C GLN A 179 11.06 -2.29 -7.72
N LEU A 180 10.30 -1.81 -8.71
CA LEU A 180 9.00 -2.36 -9.06
C LEU A 180 9.16 -3.74 -9.70
N SER A 181 10.12 -3.89 -10.62
CA SER A 181 10.40 -5.15 -11.30
C SER A 181 10.79 -6.25 -10.34
N ALA A 182 11.65 -5.96 -9.37
CA ALA A 182 12.02 -6.95 -8.35
C ALA A 182 10.81 -7.44 -7.53
N ALA A 183 9.86 -6.55 -7.22
CA ALA A 183 8.64 -6.90 -6.50
C ALA A 183 7.67 -7.73 -7.34
N LEU A 184 7.55 -7.44 -8.64
CA LEU A 184 6.71 -8.19 -9.59
C LEU A 184 7.29 -9.60 -9.84
N GLU A 185 8.60 -9.68 -10.03
CA GLU A 185 9.31 -10.96 -10.24
C GLU A 185 9.10 -11.92 -9.07
N ALA A 186 9.10 -11.39 -7.83
CA ALA A 186 8.88 -12.17 -6.62
C ALA A 186 7.51 -12.88 -6.55
N VAL A 187 6.54 -12.45 -7.37
CA VAL A 187 5.22 -13.09 -7.51
C VAL A 187 4.99 -13.66 -8.92
N GLY A 188 6.07 -13.83 -9.69
CA GLY A 188 6.03 -14.46 -11.02
C GLY A 188 5.43 -13.58 -12.11
N LEU A 189 5.50 -12.26 -11.98
CA LEU A 189 5.04 -11.31 -12.98
C LEU A 189 6.23 -10.56 -13.60
N GLU A 190 6.10 -10.22 -14.89
CA GLU A 190 7.07 -9.40 -15.61
C GLU A 190 6.60 -7.95 -15.65
N THR A 191 7.55 -7.00 -15.65
CA THR A 191 7.24 -5.57 -15.75
C THR A 191 6.99 -5.15 -17.19
N ASP A 192 5.83 -4.58 -17.44
CA ASP A 192 5.55 -3.77 -18.64
C ASP A 192 6.01 -2.33 -18.38
N HIS A 193 7.25 -2.05 -18.78
CA HIS A 193 7.88 -0.74 -18.56
C HIS A 193 7.13 0.40 -19.27
N ASP A 194 6.53 0.14 -20.44
CA ASP A 194 5.79 1.15 -21.20
C ASP A 194 4.46 1.47 -20.52
N ALA A 195 3.73 0.46 -20.04
CA ALA A 195 2.51 0.66 -19.26
C ALA A 195 2.78 1.43 -17.96
N VAL A 196 3.88 1.11 -17.26
CA VAL A 196 4.30 1.83 -16.05
C VAL A 196 4.63 3.28 -16.39
N ALA A 197 5.41 3.55 -17.44
CA ALA A 197 5.75 4.91 -17.85
C ALA A 197 4.51 5.73 -18.25
N ALA A 198 3.54 5.11 -18.94
CA ALA A 198 2.26 5.74 -19.26
C ALA A 198 1.38 5.96 -18.01
N PHE A 199 1.56 5.13 -16.97
CA PHE A 199 0.83 5.21 -15.72
C PHE A 199 1.42 6.18 -14.70
N THR A 200 2.72 6.38 -14.67
CA THR A 200 3.33 7.32 -13.72
C THR A 200 3.01 8.76 -14.13
N ASN A 201 2.99 9.66 -13.15
CA ASN A 201 2.89 11.09 -13.40
C ASN A 201 3.66 11.83 -12.30
N PRO A 202 4.91 12.27 -12.57
CA PRO A 202 5.75 12.95 -11.60
C PRO A 202 5.09 14.18 -10.98
N ALA A 203 4.22 14.89 -11.73
CA ALA A 203 3.54 16.07 -11.25
C ALA A 203 2.66 15.76 -10.01
N LEU A 204 2.04 14.57 -9.96
CA LEU A 204 1.21 14.15 -8.84
C LEU A 204 2.01 13.96 -7.53
N LEU A 205 3.33 13.78 -7.61
CA LEU A 205 4.21 13.75 -6.45
C LEU A 205 4.72 15.14 -6.08
N THR A 206 4.79 16.10 -6.99
CA THR A 206 5.24 17.45 -6.65
C THR A 206 4.22 18.26 -5.84
N HIS A 207 2.96 17.81 -5.83
CA HIS A 207 1.83 18.44 -5.14
C HIS A 207 1.57 17.96 -3.72
#